data_AF-A0AA39KYE2-F1
#
_entry.id   AF-A0AA39KYE2-F1
#
_cell.length_a   1.000
_cell.length_b   1.000
_cell.length_c   1.000
_cell.angle_alpha   90.00
_cell.angle_beta   90.00
_cell.angle_gamma   90.00
#
_symmetry.space_group_name_H-M   'P 1'
#
loop_
_entity.id
_entity.type
_entity.pdbx_description
1 polymer ?
#
loop_
_entity_poly.entity_id
_entity_poly.type
_entity_poly.pdbx_seq_one_letter_code
_entity_poly.pdbx_strand_id
1 'polypeptide(L)'
;MNFADESQIAKSALVQSGLADMLHKLWAWISLNDLTLVPTLKLLATFTTNHPQGSQSLTLTTVLPGSGPRKSPNTVSLIHVIIHLVSKEIEKAGQSFNNQRLHFAFHVLRNSVHVHECRVSIAKSNLLQFLSKIHPSSTKRAKPWPLIEVYCLEFLIDFTFFEEGQLSVSKAAEGLDVLIQLSRCNTPATRILALSTLRNLVFNVSNRPRILYLVDFTNLLHSTFKSGSVCEVGIAGSMLWSLIANNQKGKLIARTSGLSNSIQEVLGRLTLMKIPNENQEQELVKMLQYVIQILSTSDIKDNIHD
;
A
#
# COMPACT_ATOMS: atom_id res chain seq x y z
N MET A 1 -6.09 -10.27 28.05
CA MET A 1 -7.41 -9.73 27.66
C MET A 1 -7.26 -8.22 27.64
N ASN A 2 -7.34 -7.59 26.47
CA ASN A 2 -7.16 -6.14 26.35
C ASN A 2 -8.52 -5.47 26.56
N PHE A 3 -8.68 -4.75 27.66
CA PHE A 3 -9.97 -4.14 28.04
C PHE A 3 -10.50 -3.13 27.00
N ALA A 4 -9.62 -2.66 26.10
CA ALA A 4 -9.94 -1.69 25.07
C ALA A 4 -10.38 -2.32 23.72
N ASP A 5 -10.37 -3.64 23.53
CA ASP A 5 -10.53 -4.23 22.18
C ASP A 5 -11.87 -3.87 21.51
N GLU A 6 -12.94 -3.79 22.29
CA GLU A 6 -14.31 -3.53 21.79
C GLU A 6 -14.97 -2.27 22.36
N SER A 7 -14.40 -1.65 23.41
CA SER A 7 -15.00 -0.49 24.07
C SER A 7 -14.41 0.83 23.58
N GLN A 8 -15.16 1.54 22.74
CA GLN A 8 -14.81 2.91 22.31
C GLN A 8 -14.70 3.87 23.50
N ILE A 9 -15.51 3.67 24.54
CA ILE A 9 -15.48 4.48 25.77
C ILE A 9 -14.13 4.33 26.48
N ALA A 10 -13.63 3.11 26.59
CA ALA A 10 -12.32 2.85 27.20
C ALA A 10 -11.20 3.51 26.38
N LYS A 11 -11.25 3.42 25.05
CA LYS A 11 -10.25 4.09 24.17
C LYS A 11 -10.28 5.61 24.35
N SER A 12 -11.46 6.23 24.38
CA SER A 12 -11.62 7.67 24.62
C SER A 12 -11.10 8.10 26.01
N ALA A 13 -11.34 7.31 27.06
CA ALA A 13 -10.79 7.57 28.39
C ALA A 13 -9.25 7.50 28.41
N LEU A 14 -8.66 6.56 27.66
CA LEU A 14 -7.21 6.44 27.49
C LEU A 14 -6.60 7.63 26.72
N VAL A 15 -7.31 8.16 25.72
CA VAL A 15 -6.91 9.41 25.03
C VAL A 15 -6.90 10.57 26.02
N GLN A 16 -7.96 10.74 26.81
CA GLN A 16 -8.07 11.80 27.82
C GLN A 16 -6.99 11.70 28.90
N SER A 17 -6.61 10.47 29.25
CA SER A 17 -5.53 10.19 30.19
C SER A 17 -4.13 10.37 29.60
N GLY A 18 -4.02 10.68 28.30
CA GLY A 18 -2.74 10.90 27.62
C GLY A 18 -1.92 9.63 27.43
N LEU A 19 -2.55 8.47 27.22
CA LEU A 19 -1.86 7.17 27.10
C LEU A 19 -0.69 7.22 26.09
N ALA A 20 -0.93 7.72 24.87
CA ALA A 20 0.11 7.80 23.84
C ALA A 20 1.31 8.64 24.31
N ASP A 21 1.04 9.76 24.98
CA ASP A 21 2.08 10.67 25.47
C ASP A 21 2.88 10.06 26.63
N MET A 22 2.20 9.35 27.53
CA MET A 22 2.84 8.56 28.60
C MET A 22 3.75 7.46 28.05
N LEU A 23 3.27 6.69 27.07
CA LEU A 23 4.05 5.65 26.41
C LEU A 23 5.26 6.22 25.66
N HIS A 24 5.12 7.40 25.07
CA HIS A 24 6.22 8.07 24.38
C HIS A 24 7.36 8.46 25.34
N LYS A 25 7.03 9.01 26.51
CA LYS A 25 8.02 9.35 27.55
C LYS A 25 8.72 8.11 28.10
N LEU A 26 8.00 7.00 28.24
CA LEU A 26 8.53 5.73 28.71
C LEU A 26 9.25 4.94 27.61
N TRP A 27 9.22 5.40 26.36
CA TRP A 27 9.65 4.59 25.22
C TRP A 27 11.10 4.11 25.31
N ALA A 28 12.01 4.94 25.83
CA ALA A 28 13.40 4.57 26.02
C ALA A 28 13.52 3.26 26.83
N TRP A 29 12.77 3.14 27.93
CA TRP A 29 12.72 1.95 28.77
C TRP A 29 11.97 0.78 28.11
N ILE A 30 10.86 1.08 27.44
CA ILE A 30 10.05 0.08 26.73
C ILE A 30 10.88 -0.60 25.63
N SER A 31 11.69 0.17 24.90
CA SER A 31 12.49 -0.33 23.78
C SER A 31 13.66 -1.24 24.17
N LEU A 32 14.04 -1.28 25.46
CA LEU A 32 15.15 -2.09 25.95
C LEU A 32 14.77 -3.56 26.19
N ASN A 33 13.49 -3.86 26.41
CA ASN A 33 13.05 -5.21 26.79
C ASN A 33 11.87 -5.69 25.94
N ASP A 34 12.00 -6.89 25.36
CA ASP A 34 10.94 -7.54 24.60
C ASP A 34 9.67 -7.79 25.42
N LEU A 35 9.83 -8.06 26.72
CA LEU A 35 8.72 -8.30 27.65
C LEU A 35 7.82 -7.08 27.83
N THR A 36 8.32 -5.88 27.55
CA THR A 36 7.54 -4.63 27.64
C THR A 36 7.18 -4.08 26.26
N LEU A 37 8.09 -4.20 25.27
CA LEU A 37 7.88 -3.68 23.92
C LEU A 37 6.70 -4.35 23.22
N VAL A 38 6.66 -5.68 23.16
CA VAL A 38 5.59 -6.38 22.43
C VAL A 38 4.20 -6.12 23.04
N PRO A 39 4.01 -6.20 24.37
CA PRO A 39 2.73 -5.81 24.97
C PRO A 39 2.35 -4.35 24.74
N THR A 40 3.32 -3.44 24.73
CA THR A 40 3.07 -2.02 24.41
C THR A 40 2.60 -1.85 22.97
N LEU A 41 3.24 -2.52 22.01
CA LEU A 41 2.82 -2.47 20.61
C LEU A 41 1.44 -3.10 20.41
N LYS A 42 1.13 -4.20 21.10
CA LYS A 42 -0.22 -4.79 21.13
C LYS A 42 -1.26 -3.82 21.68
N LEU A 43 -0.94 -3.16 22.79
CA LEU A 43 -1.80 -2.14 23.38
C LEU A 43 -2.06 -0.99 22.39
N LEU A 44 -1.01 -0.46 21.76
CA LEU A 44 -1.11 0.60 20.76
C LEU A 44 -1.91 0.15 19.53
N ALA A 45 -1.72 -1.09 19.06
CA ALA A 45 -2.48 -1.66 17.96
C ALA A 45 -3.98 -1.65 18.29
N THR A 46 -4.38 -2.27 19.41
CA THR A 46 -5.78 -2.26 19.87
C THR A 46 -6.32 -0.84 20.11
N PHE A 47 -5.51 0.05 20.71
CA PHE A 47 -5.89 1.44 21.00
C PHE A 47 -6.19 2.25 19.74
N THR A 48 -5.51 1.96 18.62
CA THR A 48 -5.68 2.68 17.36
C THR A 48 -6.73 2.04 16.44
N THR A 49 -7.04 0.74 16.59
CA THR A 49 -8.01 0.04 15.75
C THR A 49 -9.39 0.69 15.84
N ASN A 50 -9.94 1.10 14.69
CA ASN A 50 -11.25 1.76 14.57
C ASN A 50 -11.42 2.94 15.55
N HIS A 51 -10.34 3.67 15.83
CA HIS A 51 -10.37 4.79 16.78
C HIS A 51 -9.49 5.96 16.31
N PRO A 52 -10.02 6.84 15.42
CA PRO A 52 -9.26 7.95 14.83
C PRO A 52 -8.62 8.90 15.85
N GLN A 53 -9.30 9.18 16.98
CA GLN A 53 -8.76 10.04 18.04
C GLN A 53 -7.49 9.44 18.68
N GLY A 54 -7.46 8.12 18.90
CA GLY A 54 -6.29 7.42 19.39
C GLY A 54 -5.13 7.47 18.41
N SER A 55 -5.40 7.23 17.13
CA SER A 55 -4.40 7.37 16.06
C SER A 55 -3.84 8.80 15.98
N GLN A 56 -4.71 9.81 15.99
CA GLN A 56 -4.30 11.22 15.96
C GLN A 56 -3.42 11.58 17.17
N SER A 57 -3.74 11.05 18.36
CA SER A 57 -2.97 11.31 19.58
C SER A 57 -1.49 10.90 19.47
N LEU A 58 -1.16 9.91 18.63
CA LEU A 58 0.24 9.50 18.38
C LEU A 58 1.10 10.60 17.76
N THR A 59 0.48 11.56 17.08
CA THR A 59 1.17 12.71 16.46
C THR A 59 1.41 13.85 17.45
N LEU A 60 0.68 13.86 18.56
CA LEU A 60 0.58 14.96 19.52
C LEU A 60 1.44 14.74 20.77
N THR A 61 2.30 13.72 20.79
CA THR A 61 3.10 13.38 21.97
C THR A 61 4.39 14.19 22.08
N THR A 62 5.01 14.18 23.26
CA THR A 62 6.33 14.75 23.54
C THR A 62 7.16 13.81 24.42
N VAL A 63 8.48 13.95 24.37
CA VAL A 63 9.42 13.25 25.25
C VAL A 63 9.68 13.99 26.57
N LEU A 64 9.21 15.24 26.69
CA LEU A 64 9.50 16.10 27.85
C LEU A 64 8.69 15.66 29.08
N PRO A 65 9.34 15.20 30.17
CA PRO A 65 8.65 14.86 31.41
C PRO A 65 7.90 16.06 32.00
N GLY A 66 6.78 15.80 32.68
CA GLY A 66 5.96 16.84 33.33
C GLY A 66 5.11 17.72 32.40
N SER A 67 5.32 17.65 31.08
CA SER A 67 4.47 18.32 30.09
C SER A 67 3.30 17.42 29.65
N GLY A 68 2.14 17.98 29.34
CA GLY A 68 1.02 17.21 28.78
C GLY A 68 1.14 16.99 27.27
N PRO A 69 0.16 16.29 26.65
CA PRO A 69 0.08 16.16 25.20
C PRO A 69 0.08 17.53 24.52
N ARG A 70 0.72 17.61 23.36
CA ARG A 70 0.79 18.82 22.55
C ARG A 70 -0.55 19.08 21.85
N LYS A 71 -0.76 20.34 21.47
CA LYS A 71 -1.91 20.77 20.66
C LYS A 71 -1.66 20.69 19.14
N SER A 72 -0.41 20.48 18.73
CA SER A 72 -0.01 20.40 17.33
C SER A 72 1.04 19.31 17.10
N PRO A 73 1.06 18.68 15.91
CA PRO A 73 2.07 17.71 15.54
C PRO A 73 3.49 18.30 15.55
N ASN A 74 4.48 17.43 15.80
CA ASN A 74 5.91 17.78 15.77
C ASN A 74 6.71 16.72 14.98
N THR A 75 8.04 16.86 14.94
CA THR A 75 8.95 15.94 14.22
C THR A 75 9.45 14.76 15.06
N VAL A 76 9.13 14.72 16.36
CA VAL A 76 9.57 13.71 17.33
C VAL A 76 8.38 13.35 18.22
N SER A 77 7.45 12.59 17.64
CA SER A 77 6.25 12.07 18.30
C SER A 77 6.21 10.55 18.24
N LEU A 78 5.26 9.92 18.95
CA LEU A 78 5.21 8.48 19.10
C LEU A 78 5.08 7.79 17.75
N ILE A 79 4.35 8.36 16.79
CA ILE A 79 4.29 7.81 15.43
C ILE A 79 5.67 7.75 14.76
N HIS A 80 6.54 8.77 14.96
CA HIS A 80 7.90 8.78 14.43
C HIS A 80 8.76 7.71 15.08
N VAL A 81 8.54 7.46 16.37
CA VAL A 81 9.21 6.39 17.10
C VAL A 81 8.81 5.00 16.60
N ILE A 82 7.52 4.78 16.29
CA ILE A 82 7.03 3.55 15.67
C ILE A 82 7.60 3.38 14.26
N ILE A 83 7.65 4.46 13.46
CA ILE A 83 8.29 4.46 12.14
C ILE A 83 9.77 4.04 12.26
N HIS A 84 10.51 4.63 13.19
CA HIS A 84 11.91 4.30 13.42
C HIS A 84 12.09 2.83 13.85
N LEU A 85 11.19 2.31 14.70
CA LEU A 85 11.20 0.89 15.08
C LEU A 85 11.03 -0.01 13.85
N VAL A 86 10.06 0.27 12.98
CA VAL A 86 9.83 -0.51 11.75
C VAL A 86 11.07 -0.50 10.86
N SER A 87 11.65 0.68 10.59
CA SER A 87 12.86 0.78 9.77
C SER A 87 14.01 -0.02 10.35
N LYS A 88 14.24 0.07 11.67
CA LYS A 88 15.30 -0.65 12.38
C LYS A 88 15.11 -2.17 12.36
N GLU A 89 13.88 -2.65 12.54
CA GLU A 89 13.59 -4.09 12.51
C GLU A 89 13.75 -4.66 11.08
N ILE A 90 13.41 -3.89 10.04
CA ILE A 90 13.64 -4.30 8.64
C ILE A 90 15.14 -4.32 8.31
N GLU A 91 15.92 -3.33 8.75
CA GLU A 91 17.38 -3.31 8.56
C GLU A 91 18.06 -4.53 9.19
N LYS A 92 17.57 -4.99 10.33
CA LYS A 92 18.11 -6.14 11.07
C LYS A 92 17.53 -7.49 10.65
N ALA A 93 16.51 -7.51 9.80
CA ALA A 93 15.76 -8.72 9.48
C ALA A 93 16.61 -9.89 8.95
N GLY A 94 17.71 -9.58 8.25
CA GLY A 94 18.65 -10.60 7.76
C GLY A 94 19.50 -11.27 8.85
N GLN A 95 19.59 -10.69 10.05
CA GLN A 95 20.40 -11.18 11.17
C GLN A 95 19.52 -11.70 12.31
N SER A 96 18.56 -10.88 12.74
CA SER A 96 17.66 -11.17 13.84
C SER A 96 16.26 -10.68 13.48
N PHE A 97 15.28 -11.58 13.46
CA PHE A 97 13.92 -11.24 13.09
C PHE A 97 12.95 -11.53 14.24
N ASN A 98 12.35 -10.47 14.76
CA ASN A 98 11.25 -10.58 15.72
C ASN A 98 9.92 -10.28 15.02
N ASN A 99 9.19 -11.35 14.68
CA ASN A 99 7.91 -11.24 13.98
C ASN A 99 6.90 -10.35 14.72
N GLN A 100 6.79 -10.49 16.05
CA GLN A 100 5.76 -9.79 16.81
C GLN A 100 5.99 -8.27 16.83
N ARG A 101 7.24 -7.82 16.97
CA ARG A 101 7.57 -6.39 16.93
C ARG A 101 7.13 -5.77 15.61
N LEU A 102 7.54 -6.37 14.50
CA LEU A 102 7.26 -5.84 13.17
C LEU A 102 5.75 -5.91 12.85
N HIS A 103 5.10 -7.03 13.18
CA HIS A 103 3.66 -7.23 12.97
C HIS A 103 2.82 -6.15 13.67
N PHE A 104 3.00 -5.96 14.98
CA PHE A 104 2.20 -4.99 15.73
C PHE A 104 2.59 -3.54 15.42
N ALA A 105 3.86 -3.26 15.13
CA ALA A 105 4.28 -1.92 14.68
C ALA A 105 3.61 -1.54 13.35
N PHE A 106 3.58 -2.44 12.36
CA PHE A 106 2.84 -2.21 11.13
C PHE A 106 1.33 -2.09 11.37
N HIS A 107 0.75 -2.88 12.28
CA HIS A 107 -0.67 -2.75 12.62
C HIS A 107 -1.02 -1.35 13.15
N VAL A 108 -0.18 -0.78 14.03
CA VAL A 108 -0.31 0.61 14.49
C VAL A 108 -0.25 1.60 13.32
N LEU A 109 0.71 1.44 12.41
CA LEU A 109 0.84 2.32 11.24
C LEU A 109 -0.36 2.21 10.29
N ARG A 110 -0.86 1.00 10.03
CA ARG A 110 -2.06 0.75 9.22
C ARG A 110 -3.29 1.41 9.81
N ASN A 111 -3.51 1.29 11.12
CA ASN A 111 -4.59 2.00 11.80
C ASN A 111 -4.41 3.53 11.74
N SER A 112 -3.16 4.00 11.73
CA SER A 112 -2.85 5.44 11.72
C SER A 112 -3.11 6.10 10.37
N VAL A 113 -3.03 5.39 9.24
CA VAL A 113 -3.22 6.03 7.92
C VAL A 113 -4.64 6.57 7.71
N HIS A 114 -5.63 6.13 8.50
CA HIS A 114 -6.98 6.68 8.45
C HIS A 114 -7.09 8.12 9.00
N VAL A 115 -6.02 8.64 9.62
CA VAL A 115 -5.94 10.02 10.11
C VAL A 115 -4.98 10.85 9.26
N HIS A 116 -5.39 12.04 8.85
CA HIS A 116 -4.61 12.88 7.93
C HIS A 116 -3.25 13.29 8.49
N GLU A 117 -3.20 13.74 9.75
CA GLU A 117 -1.95 14.17 10.40
C GLU A 117 -0.93 13.04 10.47
N CYS A 118 -1.40 11.81 10.74
CA CYS A 118 -0.56 10.62 10.72
C CYS A 118 -0.01 10.34 9.32
N ARG A 119 -0.85 10.44 8.27
CA ARG A 119 -0.39 10.29 6.88
C ARG A 119 0.67 11.30 6.50
N VAL A 120 0.49 12.57 6.89
CA VAL A 120 1.47 13.63 6.64
C VAL A 120 2.79 13.34 7.36
N SER A 121 2.75 12.90 8.62
CA SER A 121 3.95 12.49 9.36
C SER A 121 4.66 11.29 8.70
N ILE A 122 3.91 10.26 8.30
CA ILE A 122 4.45 9.09 7.59
C ILE A 122 5.07 9.50 6.25
N ALA A 123 4.38 10.33 5.45
CA ALA A 123 4.83 10.77 4.14
C ALA A 123 6.13 11.59 4.18
N LYS A 124 6.37 12.34 5.27
CA LYS A 124 7.59 13.14 5.49
C LYS A 124 8.74 12.36 6.14
N SER A 125 8.46 11.15 6.63
CA SER A 125 9.47 10.29 7.24
C SER A 125 10.31 9.54 6.21
N ASN A 126 11.34 8.84 6.67
CA ASN A 126 12.14 7.94 5.85
C ASN A 126 11.60 6.49 5.77
N LEU A 127 10.37 6.23 6.25
CA LEU A 127 9.80 4.88 6.32
C LEU A 127 9.92 4.13 4.99
N LEU A 128 9.57 4.78 3.87
CA LEU A 128 9.54 4.16 2.54
C LEU A 128 10.92 3.74 2.01
N GLN A 129 12.01 4.07 2.69
CA GLN A 129 13.33 3.52 2.38
C GLN A 129 13.39 1.99 2.54
N PHE A 130 12.42 1.37 3.25
CA PHE A 130 12.33 -0.08 3.28
C PHE A 130 12.12 -0.71 1.90
N LEU A 131 11.59 0.04 0.91
CA LEU A 131 11.30 -0.49 -0.43
C LEU A 131 12.56 -1.05 -1.10
N SER A 132 13.69 -0.35 -1.03
CA SER A 132 14.97 -0.86 -1.56
C SER A 132 15.50 -2.06 -0.77
N LYS A 133 15.10 -2.21 0.50
CA LYS A 133 15.51 -3.35 1.35
C LYS A 133 14.73 -4.62 1.04
N ILE A 134 13.45 -4.50 0.67
CA ILE A 134 12.60 -5.65 0.34
C ILE A 134 12.67 -6.05 -1.15
N HIS A 135 13.58 -5.45 -1.92
CA HIS A 135 13.73 -5.77 -3.34
C HIS A 135 14.03 -7.28 -3.53
N PRO A 136 13.26 -8.02 -4.36
CA PRO A 136 13.44 -9.47 -4.53
C PRO A 136 14.85 -9.90 -4.94
N SER A 137 15.52 -9.13 -5.79
CA SER A 137 16.94 -9.35 -6.17
C SER A 137 17.91 -9.25 -5.00
N SER A 138 17.63 -8.40 -4.00
CA SER A 138 18.48 -8.20 -2.82
C SER A 138 18.21 -9.25 -1.76
N THR A 139 16.93 -9.53 -1.47
CA THR A 139 16.53 -10.46 -0.42
C THR A 139 16.71 -11.92 -0.81
N LYS A 140 16.79 -12.20 -2.14
CA LYS A 140 16.67 -13.53 -2.73
C LYS A 140 15.43 -14.29 -2.23
N ARG A 141 14.47 -13.55 -1.68
CA ARG A 141 13.26 -14.04 -1.00
C ARG A 141 13.52 -15.14 0.05
N ALA A 142 14.72 -15.14 0.64
CA ALA A 142 15.05 -16.03 1.73
C ALA A 142 14.26 -15.63 2.99
N LYS A 143 13.99 -16.58 3.91
CA LYS A 143 13.37 -16.24 5.19
C LYS A 143 14.24 -15.20 5.93
N PRO A 144 13.66 -14.16 6.57
CA PRO A 144 12.23 -13.93 6.83
C PRO A 144 11.50 -13.06 5.77
N TRP A 145 12.17 -12.70 4.67
CA TRP A 145 11.72 -11.65 3.75
C TRP A 145 10.33 -11.82 3.15
N PRO A 146 9.86 -13.02 2.76
CA PRO A 146 8.50 -13.18 2.25
C PRO A 146 7.40 -12.70 3.22
N LEU A 147 7.62 -12.84 4.53
CA LEU A 147 6.67 -12.35 5.54
C LEU A 147 6.74 -10.83 5.68
N ILE A 148 7.94 -10.27 5.62
CA ILE A 148 8.17 -8.82 5.68
C ILE A 148 7.57 -8.14 4.45
N GLU A 149 7.75 -8.72 3.25
CA GLU A 149 7.12 -8.28 2.01
C GLU A 149 5.60 -8.14 2.19
N VAL A 150 4.95 -9.13 2.82
CA VAL A 150 3.51 -9.08 3.09
C VAL A 150 3.15 -7.93 4.04
N TYR A 151 3.83 -7.76 5.17
CA TYR A 151 3.55 -6.64 6.08
C TYR A 151 3.74 -5.26 5.42
N CYS A 152 4.81 -5.11 4.64
CA CYS A 152 5.06 -3.90 3.89
C CYS A 152 3.94 -3.63 2.87
N LEU A 153 3.54 -4.64 2.09
CA LEU A 153 2.50 -4.51 1.08
C LEU A 153 1.10 -4.26 1.68
N GLU A 154 0.77 -4.90 2.79
CA GLU A 154 -0.45 -4.62 3.55
C GLU A 154 -0.50 -3.19 4.10
N PHE A 155 0.64 -2.65 4.52
CA PHE A 155 0.73 -1.24 4.88
C PHE A 155 0.60 -0.32 3.66
N LEU A 156 1.28 -0.66 2.55
CA LEU A 156 1.27 0.16 1.34
C LEU A 156 -0.12 0.23 0.70
N ILE A 157 -0.90 -0.86 0.68
CA ILE A 157 -2.24 -0.83 0.11
C ILE A 157 -3.16 0.12 0.88
N ASP A 158 -3.09 0.14 2.21
CA ASP A 158 -3.87 1.06 3.06
C ASP A 158 -3.37 2.50 2.93
N PHE A 159 -2.05 2.70 2.89
CA PHE A 159 -1.48 4.04 2.78
C PHE A 159 -1.75 4.68 1.40
N THR A 160 -1.62 3.91 0.32
CA THR A 160 -1.85 4.37 -1.05
C THR A 160 -3.33 4.50 -1.41
N PHE A 161 -4.24 4.09 -0.53
CA PHE A 161 -5.64 4.48 -0.65
C PHE A 161 -5.82 6.01 -0.63
N PHE A 162 -4.93 6.71 0.07
CA PHE A 162 -4.94 8.16 0.21
C PHE A 162 -3.87 8.84 -0.65
N GLU A 163 -4.09 10.11 -1.00
CA GLU A 163 -3.23 10.88 -1.89
C GLU A 163 -1.79 11.01 -1.39
N GLU A 164 -1.59 11.17 -0.08
CA GLU A 164 -0.27 11.28 0.53
C GLU A 164 0.56 10.01 0.27
N GLY A 165 -0.06 8.84 0.38
CA GLY A 165 0.59 7.58 0.05
C GLY A 165 0.83 7.41 -1.45
N GLN A 166 -0.13 7.79 -2.29
CA GLN A 166 0.01 7.73 -3.75
C GLN A 166 1.20 8.54 -4.24
N LEU A 167 1.41 9.75 -3.69
CA LEU A 167 2.49 10.63 -4.09
C LEU A 167 3.83 10.24 -3.47
N SER A 168 3.85 9.82 -2.20
CA SER A 168 5.11 9.47 -1.53
C SER A 168 5.67 8.14 -2.01
N VAL A 169 4.83 7.12 -2.20
CA VAL A 169 5.28 5.79 -2.66
C VAL A 169 5.75 5.84 -4.10
N SER A 170 5.09 6.60 -4.98
CA SER A 170 5.53 6.73 -6.37
C SER A 170 6.89 7.42 -6.48
N LYS A 171 7.20 8.37 -5.57
CA LYS A 171 8.47 9.10 -5.51
C LYS A 171 9.58 8.38 -4.74
N ALA A 172 9.25 7.36 -3.95
CA ALA A 172 10.23 6.60 -3.21
C ALA A 172 11.27 5.95 -4.15
N ALA A 173 12.52 5.90 -3.70
CA ALA A 173 13.60 5.23 -4.43
C ALA A 173 13.22 3.75 -4.64
N GLU A 174 13.35 3.28 -5.88
CA GLU A 174 13.00 1.91 -6.31
C GLU A 174 11.53 1.49 -6.07
N GLY A 175 10.66 2.39 -5.62
CA GLY A 175 9.31 2.02 -5.17
C GLY A 175 8.46 1.36 -6.25
N LEU A 176 8.45 1.93 -7.47
CA LEU A 176 7.72 1.35 -8.59
C LEU A 176 8.33 0.03 -9.07
N ASP A 177 9.67 -0.06 -9.11
CA ASP A 177 10.37 -1.26 -9.58
C ASP A 177 10.12 -2.44 -8.63
N VAL A 178 10.32 -2.24 -7.32
CA VAL A 178 10.07 -3.25 -6.28
C VAL A 178 8.63 -3.77 -6.36
N LEU A 179 7.64 -2.89 -6.50
CA LEU A 179 6.24 -3.27 -6.64
C LEU A 179 5.98 -4.08 -7.93
N ILE A 180 6.63 -3.74 -9.04
CA ILE A 180 6.53 -4.52 -10.29
C ILE A 180 7.16 -5.90 -10.13
N GLN A 181 8.33 -6.01 -9.49
CA GLN A 181 8.98 -7.31 -9.25
C GLN A 181 8.14 -8.19 -8.30
N LEU A 182 7.59 -7.63 -7.23
CA LEU A 182 6.71 -8.35 -6.30
C LEU A 182 5.40 -8.81 -6.97
N SER A 183 4.92 -8.05 -7.97
CA SER A 183 3.76 -8.42 -8.79
C SER A 183 4.02 -9.60 -9.73
N ARG A 184 5.27 -10.05 -9.89
CA ARG A 184 5.68 -11.20 -10.72
C ARG A 184 6.07 -12.43 -9.88
N CYS A 185 6.01 -12.35 -8.56
CA CYS A 185 6.42 -13.43 -7.66
C CYS A 185 5.49 -14.65 -7.73
N ASN A 186 5.92 -15.84 -7.31
CA ASN A 186 5.06 -17.04 -7.38
C ASN A 186 3.94 -17.09 -6.32
N THR A 187 3.94 -16.18 -5.34
CA THR A 187 2.99 -16.19 -4.22
C THR A 187 1.75 -15.34 -4.58
N PRO A 188 0.55 -15.93 -4.70
CA PRO A 188 -0.65 -15.19 -5.12
C PRO A 188 -1.00 -14.01 -4.21
N ALA A 189 -0.90 -14.17 -2.89
CA ALA A 189 -1.20 -13.09 -1.94
C ALA A 189 -0.28 -11.87 -2.14
N THR A 190 1.03 -12.09 -2.27
CA THR A 190 2.01 -11.03 -2.54
C THR A 190 1.72 -10.33 -3.87
N ARG A 191 1.42 -11.10 -4.92
CA ARG A 191 1.06 -10.56 -6.24
C ARG A 191 -0.14 -9.65 -6.18
N ILE A 192 -1.23 -10.12 -5.56
CA ILE A 192 -2.49 -9.36 -5.46
C ILE A 192 -2.27 -8.06 -4.69
N LEU A 193 -1.54 -8.09 -3.57
CA LEU A 193 -1.24 -6.88 -2.79
C LEU A 193 -0.37 -5.89 -3.57
N ALA A 194 0.67 -6.38 -4.26
CA ALA A 194 1.56 -5.54 -5.07
C ALA A 194 0.84 -4.92 -6.27
N LEU A 195 0.07 -5.71 -7.02
CA LEU A 195 -0.78 -5.24 -8.12
C LEU A 195 -1.82 -4.23 -7.63
N SER A 196 -2.45 -4.47 -6.47
CA SER A 196 -3.42 -3.55 -5.89
C SER A 196 -2.79 -2.24 -5.43
N THR A 197 -1.56 -2.29 -4.92
CA THR A 197 -0.79 -1.09 -4.57
C THR A 197 -0.45 -0.29 -5.82
N LEU A 198 0.08 -0.94 -6.88
CA LEU A 198 0.32 -0.28 -8.18
C LEU A 198 -0.97 0.33 -8.73
N ARG A 199 -2.10 -0.37 -8.59
CA ARG A 199 -3.41 0.14 -8.98
C ARG A 199 -3.73 1.44 -8.26
N ASN A 200 -3.60 1.49 -6.94
CA ASN A 200 -3.82 2.73 -6.20
C ASN A 200 -2.93 3.89 -6.71
N LEU A 201 -1.64 3.63 -7.01
CA LEU A 201 -0.73 4.65 -7.53
C LEU A 201 -1.17 5.20 -8.89
N VAL A 202 -1.65 4.34 -9.78
CA VAL A 202 -2.11 4.67 -11.14
C VAL A 202 -3.38 5.53 -11.14
N PHE A 203 -4.22 5.42 -10.12
CA PHE A 203 -5.43 6.24 -10.01
C PHE A 203 -5.10 7.73 -9.82
N ASN A 204 -3.96 8.04 -9.22
CA ASN A 204 -3.47 9.41 -9.14
C ASN A 204 -2.92 9.91 -10.48
N VAL A 205 -3.55 10.96 -11.03
CA VAL A 205 -3.19 11.54 -12.33
C VAL A 205 -1.72 11.99 -12.41
N SER A 206 -1.14 12.47 -11.32
CA SER A 206 0.25 12.95 -11.27
C SER A 206 1.27 11.83 -11.42
N ASN A 207 0.89 10.58 -11.13
CA ASN A 207 1.75 9.41 -11.27
C ASN A 207 1.71 8.80 -12.68
N ARG A 208 0.60 8.99 -13.41
CA ARG A 208 0.34 8.30 -14.69
C ARG A 208 1.44 8.51 -15.74
N PRO A 209 1.98 9.73 -15.98
CA PRO A 209 3.02 9.91 -16.98
C PRO A 209 4.24 9.03 -16.68
N ARG A 210 4.72 9.03 -15.44
CA ARG A 210 5.88 8.23 -15.04
C ARG A 210 5.63 6.73 -15.21
N ILE A 211 4.47 6.23 -14.81
CA ILE A 211 4.14 4.81 -14.88
C ILE A 211 3.97 4.35 -16.34
N LEU A 212 3.32 5.15 -17.19
CA LEU A 212 3.11 4.82 -18.62
C LEU A 212 4.41 4.63 -19.40
N TYR A 213 5.50 5.29 -19.00
CA TYR A 213 6.79 5.17 -19.65
C TYR A 213 7.62 3.97 -19.18
N LEU A 214 7.15 3.21 -18.18
CA LEU A 214 7.85 2.04 -17.70
C LEU A 214 7.54 0.82 -18.58
N VAL A 215 8.51 0.40 -19.38
CA VAL A 215 8.42 -0.83 -20.20
C VAL A 215 8.08 -2.04 -19.33
N ASP A 216 8.67 -2.15 -18.15
CA ASP A 216 8.40 -3.21 -17.20
C ASP A 216 6.94 -3.24 -16.70
N PHE A 217 6.32 -2.08 -16.54
CA PHE A 217 4.92 -2.00 -16.16
C PHE A 217 4.02 -2.49 -17.29
N THR A 218 4.30 -2.09 -18.53
CA THR A 218 3.58 -2.58 -19.71
C THR A 218 3.73 -4.10 -19.86
N ASN A 219 4.94 -4.63 -19.71
CA ASN A 219 5.20 -6.08 -19.73
C ASN A 219 4.43 -6.82 -18.62
N LEU A 220 4.34 -6.22 -17.43
CA LEU A 220 3.53 -6.75 -16.32
C LEU A 220 2.05 -6.83 -16.70
N LEU A 221 1.49 -5.81 -17.36
CA LEU A 221 0.10 -5.86 -17.84
C LEU A 221 -0.10 -6.97 -18.85
N HIS A 222 0.78 -7.11 -19.86
CA HIS A 222 0.71 -8.19 -20.84
C HIS A 222 0.73 -9.57 -20.18
N SER A 223 1.69 -9.82 -19.26
CA SER A 223 1.76 -11.10 -18.56
C SER A 223 0.51 -11.36 -17.72
N THR A 224 -0.01 -10.32 -17.05
CA THR A 224 -1.20 -10.45 -16.21
C THR A 224 -2.44 -10.76 -17.05
N PHE A 225 -2.63 -10.13 -18.20
CA PHE A 225 -3.74 -10.49 -19.10
C PHE A 225 -3.57 -11.90 -19.68
N LYS A 226 -2.35 -12.28 -20.08
CA LYS A 226 -2.05 -13.57 -20.71
C LYS A 226 -2.24 -14.77 -19.78
N SER A 227 -1.86 -14.67 -18.50
CA SER A 227 -1.85 -15.83 -17.59
C SER A 227 -2.31 -15.54 -16.15
N GLY A 228 -2.69 -14.31 -15.83
CA GLY A 228 -3.21 -13.95 -14.51
C GLY A 228 -4.57 -14.56 -14.21
N SER A 229 -4.86 -14.73 -12.92
CA SER A 229 -6.18 -15.12 -12.41
C SER A 229 -7.22 -14.05 -12.71
N VAL A 230 -8.52 -14.40 -12.61
CA VAL A 230 -9.64 -13.46 -12.80
C VAL A 230 -9.49 -12.20 -11.94
N CYS A 231 -9.09 -12.36 -10.68
CA CYS A 231 -8.85 -11.23 -9.76
C CYS A 231 -7.73 -10.30 -10.28
N GLU A 232 -6.61 -10.87 -10.72
CA GLU A 232 -5.46 -10.08 -11.19
C GLU A 232 -5.73 -9.39 -12.51
N VAL A 233 -6.45 -10.06 -13.42
CA VAL A 233 -6.95 -9.47 -14.66
C VAL A 233 -7.87 -8.29 -14.35
N GLY A 234 -8.75 -8.40 -13.35
CA GLY A 234 -9.58 -7.29 -12.91
C GLY A 234 -8.78 -6.10 -12.39
N ILE A 235 -7.75 -6.36 -11.57
CA ILE A 235 -6.86 -5.30 -11.09
C ILE A 235 -6.12 -4.65 -12.28
N ALA A 236 -5.51 -5.44 -13.16
CA ALA A 236 -4.79 -4.95 -14.34
C ALA A 236 -5.70 -4.17 -15.32
N GLY A 237 -6.92 -4.65 -15.54
CA GLY A 237 -7.91 -3.97 -16.36
C GLY A 237 -8.31 -2.61 -15.77
N SER A 238 -8.52 -2.53 -14.44
CA SER A 238 -8.80 -1.26 -13.77
C SER A 238 -7.62 -0.27 -13.82
N MET A 239 -6.39 -0.77 -13.74
CA MET A 239 -5.18 0.04 -13.93
C MET A 239 -5.16 0.63 -15.34
N LEU A 240 -5.32 -0.22 -16.35
CA LEU A 240 -5.32 0.23 -17.74
C LEU A 240 -6.45 1.21 -18.01
N TRP A 241 -7.65 0.95 -17.50
CA TRP A 241 -8.77 1.88 -17.60
C TRP A 241 -8.41 3.25 -17.03
N SER A 242 -7.92 3.31 -15.80
CA SER A 242 -7.49 4.57 -15.17
C SER A 242 -6.42 5.30 -16.00
N LEU A 243 -5.48 4.56 -16.61
CA LEU A 243 -4.42 5.14 -17.44
C LEU A 243 -4.94 5.79 -18.72
N ILE A 244 -5.99 5.24 -19.33
CA ILE A 244 -6.49 5.68 -20.64
C ILE A 244 -7.72 6.58 -20.57
N ALA A 245 -8.48 6.50 -19.46
CA ALA A 245 -9.67 7.29 -19.25
C ALA A 245 -9.32 8.79 -19.28
N ASN A 246 -9.93 9.52 -20.22
CA ASN A 246 -9.68 10.93 -20.46
C ASN A 246 -8.19 11.29 -20.67
N ASN A 247 -7.39 10.34 -21.18
CA ASN A 247 -5.94 10.53 -21.37
C ASN A 247 -5.51 10.04 -22.77
N GLN A 248 -5.47 10.96 -23.74
CA GLN A 248 -5.14 10.64 -25.14
C GLN A 248 -3.73 10.05 -25.28
N LYS A 249 -2.77 10.56 -24.49
CA LYS A 249 -1.41 10.03 -24.47
C LYS A 249 -1.36 8.60 -23.94
N GLY A 250 -2.12 8.33 -22.87
CA GLY A 250 -2.28 6.98 -22.33
C GLY A 250 -2.88 6.01 -23.36
N LYS A 251 -3.93 6.45 -24.08
CA LYS A 251 -4.53 5.66 -25.18
C LYS A 251 -3.53 5.35 -26.28
N LEU A 252 -2.77 6.34 -26.73
CA LEU A 252 -1.76 6.14 -27.78
C LEU A 252 -0.71 5.11 -27.34
N ILE A 253 -0.12 5.29 -26.15
CA ILE A 253 0.88 4.36 -25.61
C ILE A 253 0.30 2.95 -25.53
N ALA A 254 -0.89 2.79 -24.95
CA ALA A 254 -1.52 1.48 -24.80
C ALA A 254 -1.77 0.76 -26.14
N ARG A 255 -2.21 1.50 -27.18
CA ARG A 255 -2.36 0.95 -28.54
C ARG A 255 -1.02 0.53 -29.13
N THR A 256 -0.03 1.41 -29.09
CA THR A 256 1.30 1.16 -29.67
C THR A 256 2.04 0.02 -28.98
N SER A 257 1.75 -0.23 -27.69
CA SER A 257 2.30 -1.37 -26.95
C SER A 257 1.54 -2.67 -27.19
N GLY A 258 0.46 -2.68 -27.97
CA GLY A 258 -0.31 -3.89 -28.27
C GLY A 258 -1.20 -4.37 -27.12
N LEU A 259 -1.49 -3.53 -26.11
CA LEU A 259 -2.35 -3.93 -24.99
C LEU A 259 -3.77 -4.25 -25.44
N SER A 260 -4.26 -3.63 -26.53
CA SER A 260 -5.56 -3.96 -27.13
C SER A 260 -5.68 -5.44 -27.48
N ASN A 261 -4.63 -6.02 -28.06
CA ASN A 261 -4.62 -7.44 -28.44
C ASN A 261 -4.64 -8.33 -27.19
N SER A 262 -3.88 -7.98 -26.15
CA SER A 262 -3.90 -8.72 -24.89
C SER A 262 -5.26 -8.70 -24.19
N ILE A 263 -6.02 -7.60 -24.31
CA ILE A 263 -7.40 -7.57 -23.77
C ILE A 263 -8.33 -8.47 -24.59
N GLN A 264 -8.20 -8.47 -25.93
CA GLN A 264 -8.99 -9.36 -26.79
C GLN A 264 -8.73 -10.84 -26.48
N GLU A 265 -7.47 -11.21 -26.31
CA GLU A 265 -7.08 -12.59 -25.93
C GLU A 265 -7.70 -13.00 -24.59
N VAL A 266 -7.64 -12.15 -23.57
CA VAL A 266 -8.22 -12.49 -22.26
C VAL A 266 -9.75 -12.51 -22.29
N LEU A 267 -10.41 -11.65 -23.08
CA LEU A 267 -11.86 -11.71 -23.28
C LEU A 267 -12.29 -13.04 -23.92
N GLY A 268 -11.56 -13.50 -24.93
CA GLY A 268 -11.78 -14.81 -25.53
C GLY A 268 -11.62 -15.95 -24.52
N ARG A 269 -10.56 -15.87 -23.68
CA ARG A 269 -10.32 -16.85 -22.61
C ARG A 269 -11.42 -16.86 -21.55
N LEU A 270 -11.88 -15.69 -21.09
CA LEU A 270 -12.94 -15.56 -20.08
C LEU A 270 -14.27 -16.11 -20.60
N THR A 271 -14.62 -15.83 -21.86
CA THR A 271 -15.86 -16.34 -22.49
C THR A 271 -15.93 -17.88 -22.51
N LEU A 272 -14.78 -18.55 -22.53
CA LEU A 272 -14.68 -20.01 -22.54
C LEU A 272 -14.66 -20.64 -21.13
N MET A 273 -14.47 -19.85 -20.07
CA MET A 273 -14.47 -20.34 -18.70
C MET A 273 -15.91 -20.54 -18.20
N LYS A 274 -16.23 -21.74 -17.73
CA LYS A 274 -17.45 -21.99 -16.93
C LYS A 274 -17.11 -21.74 -15.46
N ILE A 275 -17.41 -20.56 -14.92
CA ILE A 275 -17.01 -20.17 -13.56
C ILE A 275 -18.22 -20.22 -12.60
N PRO A 276 -18.03 -20.66 -11.34
CA PRO A 276 -19.11 -20.71 -10.33
C PRO A 276 -19.65 -19.34 -9.85
N ASN A 277 -19.03 -18.21 -10.18
CA ASN A 277 -19.43 -16.86 -9.75
C ASN A 277 -19.69 -15.94 -10.96
N GLU A 278 -20.75 -16.23 -11.71
CA GLU A 278 -21.09 -15.58 -12.98
C GLU A 278 -21.15 -14.03 -12.90
N ASN A 279 -21.65 -13.47 -11.79
CA ASN A 279 -21.83 -12.02 -11.67
C ASN A 279 -20.52 -11.21 -11.69
N GLN A 280 -19.48 -11.66 -10.97
CA GLN A 280 -18.20 -10.92 -10.91
C GLN A 280 -17.44 -11.00 -12.24
N GLU A 281 -17.55 -12.13 -12.92
CA GLU A 281 -16.96 -12.31 -14.24
C GLU A 281 -17.66 -11.45 -15.30
N GLN A 282 -18.99 -11.37 -15.26
CA GLN A 282 -19.75 -10.50 -16.16
C GLN A 282 -19.34 -9.03 -16.02
N GLU A 283 -19.17 -8.53 -14.79
CA GLU A 283 -18.70 -7.16 -14.57
C GLU A 283 -17.25 -6.95 -15.07
N LEU A 284 -16.38 -7.94 -14.89
CA LEU A 284 -15.02 -7.92 -15.44
C LEU A 284 -15.04 -7.85 -16.98
N VAL A 285 -15.82 -8.71 -17.63
CA VAL A 285 -15.96 -8.75 -19.09
C VAL A 285 -16.47 -7.41 -19.61
N LYS A 286 -17.52 -6.85 -18.99
CA LYS A 286 -18.05 -5.52 -19.34
C LYS A 286 -16.98 -4.43 -19.21
N MET A 287 -16.23 -4.43 -18.11
CA MET A 287 -15.15 -3.46 -17.90
C MET A 287 -14.08 -3.59 -18.99
N LEU A 288 -13.63 -4.80 -19.32
CA LEU A 288 -12.61 -5.02 -20.35
C LEU A 288 -13.11 -4.65 -21.76
N GLN A 289 -14.36 -4.96 -22.09
CA GLN A 289 -15.00 -4.51 -23.34
C GLN A 289 -15.03 -2.97 -23.44
N TYR A 290 -15.38 -2.30 -22.34
CA TYR A 290 -15.37 -0.85 -22.28
C TYR A 290 -13.96 -0.26 -22.46
N VAL A 291 -12.93 -0.87 -21.85
CA VAL A 291 -11.53 -0.47 -22.04
C VAL A 291 -11.12 -0.57 -23.52
N ILE A 292 -11.49 -1.66 -24.21
CA ILE A 292 -11.23 -1.80 -25.65
C ILE A 292 -11.94 -0.71 -26.45
N GLN A 293 -13.22 -0.45 -26.16
CA GLN A 293 -13.97 0.60 -26.85
C GLN A 293 -13.31 1.98 -26.71
N ILE A 294 -12.80 2.31 -25.51
CA ILE A 294 -12.06 3.57 -25.28
C ILE A 294 -10.78 3.65 -26.11
N LEU A 295 -10.11 2.51 -26.34
CA LEU A 295 -8.91 2.42 -27.17
C LEU A 295 -9.22 2.53 -28.66
N SER A 296 -10.32 1.96 -29.15
CA SER A 296 -10.69 1.98 -30.58
C SER A 296 -11.27 3.33 -31.05
N THR A 297 -11.85 4.13 -30.17
CA THR A 297 -12.60 5.35 -30.53
C THR A 297 -11.75 6.53 -31.03
N SER A 298 -10.41 6.42 -31.06
CA SER A 298 -9.53 7.45 -31.61
C SER A 298 -9.27 7.34 -33.12
N ASP A 299 -9.62 6.23 -33.77
CA ASP A 299 -9.30 6.02 -35.20
C ASP A 299 -10.33 6.68 -36.16
N ILE A 300 -11.36 7.35 -35.63
CA ILE A 300 -12.46 7.93 -36.45
C ILE A 300 -12.21 9.40 -36.83
N LYS A 301 -11.23 10.09 -36.22
CA LYS A 301 -11.00 11.52 -36.51
C LYS A 301 -10.00 11.84 -37.62
N ASP A 302 -9.22 10.86 -38.08
CA ASP A 302 -8.17 11.10 -39.08
C ASP A 302 -8.58 10.77 -40.54
N ASN A 303 -9.83 10.38 -40.79
CA ASN A 303 -10.33 10.02 -42.13
C ASN A 303 -11.35 11.01 -42.72
N ILE A 304 -11.35 12.29 -42.32
CA ILE A 304 -12.32 13.30 -42.84
C ILE A 304 -11.66 14.42 -43.66
N HIS A 305 -10.36 14.34 -43.95
CA HIS A 305 -9.72 15.25 -44.91
C HIS A 305 -8.95 14.48 -45.98
N ASP A 306 -9.71 13.97 -46.94
CA ASP A 306 -9.32 13.87 -48.36
C ASP A 306 -10.46 14.47 -49.21
#